data_AF-C0D7H2-F1
#
_entry.id   AF-C0D7H2-F1
#
_cell.length_a   1.000
_cell.length_b   1.000
_cell.length_c   1.000
_cell.angle_alpha   90.00
_cell.angle_beta   90.00
_cell.angle_gamma   90.00
#
_symmetry.space_group_name_H-M   'P 1'
#
loop_
_entity.id
_entity.type
_entity.pdbx_description
1 polymer ?
#
loop_
_entity_poly.entity_id
_entity_poly.type
_entity_poly.pdbx_seq_one_letter_code
_entity_poly.pdbx_strand_id
1 'polypeptide(L)'
;AFLGNITEPLEFSFLFISPPLFILYCVMCGIGAIPYQMLNICIGYIRGTIFDFGIFGLLYEDTQWIGLVILGIINFVVFYFVFKWFIVKFNLETPGREAFEIEESASTLLKEKNWPAIAAIVIEGLGGKENIVNVENCISRLRVDLKDPNKVDQVKIKDSGCAGIFFPSANHIHVVFGPHVEFVRHAVDDSLKK
;
A
#
# COMPACT_ATOMS: atom_id res chain seq x y z
N ALA A 1 6.40 13.17 2.89
CA ALA A 1 6.94 13.42 4.24
C ALA A 1 8.06 14.45 4.23
N PHE A 2 9.28 14.10 3.80
CA PHE A 2 10.49 14.90 4.01
C PHE A 2 10.43 16.37 3.53
N LEU A 3 9.91 16.63 2.32
CA LEU A 3 9.91 18.00 1.76
C LEU A 3 8.78 18.87 2.29
N GLY A 4 7.56 18.33 2.31
CA GLY A 4 6.34 19.10 2.60
C GLY A 4 5.75 18.89 4.00
N ASN A 5 6.40 18.09 4.85
CA ASN A 5 5.87 17.62 6.14
C ASN A 5 4.48 16.95 6.06
N ILE A 6 4.16 16.36 4.91
CA ILE A 6 2.94 15.57 4.67
C ILE A 6 3.30 14.10 4.97
N THR A 7 2.90 13.58 6.13
CA THR A 7 3.23 12.22 6.61
C THR A 7 2.17 11.19 6.24
N GLU A 8 0.99 11.63 5.81
CA GLU A 8 -0.18 10.79 5.54
C GLU A 8 0.09 9.63 4.57
N PRO A 9 0.80 9.81 3.44
CA PRO A 9 1.09 8.69 2.53
C PRO A 9 1.91 7.59 3.18
N LEU A 10 2.79 7.94 4.13
CA LEU A 10 3.61 6.97 4.86
C LEU A 10 2.79 6.33 5.98
N GLU A 11 2.01 7.11 6.72
CA GLU A 11 1.16 6.60 7.82
C GLU A 11 0.07 5.67 7.29
N PHE A 12 -0.58 6.02 6.18
CA PHE A 12 -1.61 5.19 5.55
C PHE A 12 -1.11 3.85 5.06
N SER A 13 0.20 3.71 4.83
CA SER A 13 0.79 2.44 4.42
C SER A 13 0.68 1.37 5.51
N PHE A 14 0.57 1.73 6.79
CA PHE A 14 0.44 0.73 7.88
C PHE A 14 -0.75 0.99 8.81
N LEU A 15 -1.36 2.18 8.78
CA LEU A 15 -2.53 2.53 9.59
C LEU A 15 -3.67 1.51 9.45
N PHE A 16 -3.97 1.08 8.22
CA PHE A 16 -5.07 0.16 7.93
C PHE A 16 -4.66 -1.31 7.95
N ILE A 17 -3.36 -1.60 7.78
CA ILE A 17 -2.82 -2.96 7.71
C ILE A 17 -2.56 -3.50 9.11
N SER A 18 -1.90 -2.70 9.95
CA SER A 18 -1.51 -3.12 11.30
C SER A 18 -1.81 -2.01 12.32
N PRO A 19 -3.04 -1.96 12.85
CA PRO A 19 -3.43 -1.03 13.91
C PRO A 19 -2.47 -1.02 15.13
N PRO A 20 -1.93 -2.17 15.61
CA PRO A 20 -0.95 -2.17 16.70
C PRO A 20 0.34 -1.41 16.36
N LEU A 21 0.80 -1.50 15.10
CA LEU A 21 1.98 -0.79 14.64
C LEU A 21 1.73 0.73 14.59
N PHE A 22 0.51 1.14 14.26
CA PHE A 22 0.11 2.55 14.30
C PHE A 22 0.03 3.10 15.73
N ILE A 23 -0.48 2.33 16.69
CA ILE A 23 -0.46 2.74 18.10
C ILE A 23 0.98 2.93 18.60
N LEU A 24 1.88 1.99 18.25
CA LEU A 24 3.31 2.12 18.57
C LEU A 24 3.88 3.42 17.99
N TYR A 25 3.59 3.71 16.71
CA TYR A 25 4.00 4.96 16.05
C TYR A 25 3.53 6.19 16.83
N CYS A 26 2.26 6.28 17.22
CA CYS A 26 1.72 7.41 17.97
C CYS A 26 2.45 7.62 19.31
N VAL A 27 2.72 6.53 20.04
CA VAL A 27 3.45 6.58 21.32
C VAL A 27 4.88 7.06 21.10
N MET A 28 5.57 6.55 20.07
CA MET A 28 6.93 6.96 19.74
C MET A 28 7.00 8.43 19.33
N CYS A 29 6.02 8.94 18.56
CA CYS A 29 5.93 10.36 18.22
C CYS A 29 5.73 11.23 19.46
N GLY A 30 4.87 10.83 20.40
CA GLY A 30 4.66 11.54 21.66
C GLY A 30 5.91 11.60 22.53
N ILE A 31 6.63 10.49 22.68
CA ILE A 31 7.90 10.44 23.41
C ILE A 31 8.97 11.27 22.69
N GLY A 32 9.01 11.19 21.36
CA GLY A 32 9.93 11.93 20.50
C GLY A 32 9.76 13.45 20.60
N ALA A 33 8.60 13.95 21.02
CA ALA A 33 8.36 15.37 21.25
C ALA A 33 9.05 15.93 22.51
N ILE A 34 9.28 15.09 23.54
CA ILE A 34 9.82 15.53 24.85
C ILE A 34 11.24 16.12 24.74
N PRO A 35 12.19 15.48 24.03
CA PRO A 35 13.55 16.02 23.89
C PRO A 35 13.62 17.38 23.20
N TYR A 36 12.65 17.72 22.32
CA TYR A 36 12.61 19.04 21.69
C TYR A 36 12.47 20.15 22.73
N GLN A 37 11.61 19.95 23.72
CA GLN A 37 11.43 20.87 24.84
C GLN A 37 12.67 20.91 25.74
N MET A 38 13.26 19.76 26.04
CA MET A 38 14.43 19.68 26.93
C MET A 38 15.68 20.36 26.34
N LEU A 39 15.85 20.29 25.03
CA LEU A 39 16.97 20.89 24.30
C LEU A 39 16.70 22.35 23.89
N ASN A 40 15.55 22.91 24.27
CA ASN A 40 15.10 24.25 23.87
C ASN A 40 15.22 24.48 22.35
N ILE A 41 14.79 23.49 21.55
CA ILE A 41 14.83 23.59 20.10
C ILE A 41 13.69 24.49 19.64
N CYS A 42 14.05 25.69 19.18
CA CYS A 42 13.13 26.75 18.81
C CYS A 42 13.17 26.97 17.30
N ILE A 43 12.64 26.02 16.54
CA ILE A 43 12.43 26.14 15.09
C ILE A 43 10.93 26.05 14.84
N GLY A 44 10.31 27.18 14.53
CA GLY A 44 8.86 27.29 14.43
C GLY A 44 8.39 28.12 13.26
N TYR A 45 7.75 27.46 12.29
CA TYR A 45 6.73 28.06 11.43
C TYR A 45 5.68 26.98 11.10
N ILE A 46 4.48 27.42 10.71
CA ILE A 46 3.19 26.69 10.64
C ILE A 46 3.20 25.26 10.06
N ARG A 47 4.23 24.86 9.29
CA ARG A 47 4.25 23.60 8.55
C ARG A 47 5.44 22.69 8.82
N GLY A 48 6.53 23.14 9.46
CA GLY A 48 7.68 22.28 9.78
C GLY A 48 8.34 21.60 8.56
N THR A 49 8.43 22.30 7.42
CA THR A 49 9.03 21.79 6.19
C THR A 49 10.57 21.94 6.18
N ILE A 50 11.24 21.30 5.21
CA ILE A 50 12.69 21.53 5.01
C ILE A 50 13.00 22.99 4.64
N PHE A 51 12.06 23.67 3.99
CA PHE A 51 12.18 25.09 3.69
C PHE A 51 12.06 25.93 4.96
N ASP A 52 11.18 25.55 5.89
CA ASP A 52 11.07 26.18 7.20
C ASP A 52 12.35 25.97 8.03
N PHE A 53 12.97 24.79 7.97
CA PHE A 53 14.29 24.57 8.56
C PHE A 53 15.36 25.47 7.92
N GLY A 54 15.37 25.55 6.59
CA GLY A 54 16.29 26.42 5.87
C GLY A 54 16.16 27.87 6.29
N ILE A 55 14.93 28.42 6.30
CA ILE A 55 14.64 29.83 6.56
C ILE A 55 14.68 30.15 8.06
N PHE A 56 13.88 29.47 8.86
CA PHE A 56 13.67 29.76 10.28
C PHE A 56 14.60 28.98 11.22
N GLY A 57 15.32 27.98 10.71
CA GLY A 57 16.35 27.27 11.46
C GLY A 57 17.73 27.87 11.26
N LEU A 58 18.19 28.04 10.01
CA LEU A 58 19.55 28.48 9.72
C LEU A 58 19.75 30.00 9.70
N LEU A 59 18.75 30.80 9.29
CA LEU A 59 18.89 32.26 9.20
C LEU A 59 18.46 33.01 10.47
N TYR A 60 17.88 32.32 11.45
CA TYR A 60 17.47 32.92 12.73
C TYR A 60 18.45 32.56 13.85
N GLU A 61 18.60 33.48 14.81
CA GLU A 61 19.44 33.30 16.00
C GLU A 61 18.72 32.47 17.07
N ASP A 62 19.48 31.81 17.94
CA ASP A 62 19.00 31.01 19.09
C ASP A 62 18.05 29.83 18.77
N THR A 63 18.04 29.34 17.54
CA THR A 63 17.15 28.24 17.11
C THR A 63 17.56 26.85 17.59
N GLN A 64 18.81 26.68 18.03
CA GLN A 64 19.40 25.38 18.42
C GLN A 64 19.26 24.31 17.31
N TRP A 65 19.38 24.71 16.04
CA TRP A 65 19.16 23.84 14.88
C TRP A 65 20.08 22.61 14.82
N ILE A 66 21.28 22.69 15.41
CA ILE A 66 22.20 21.55 15.54
C ILE A 66 21.57 20.46 16.42
N GLY A 67 20.90 20.85 17.51
CA GLY A 67 20.16 19.94 18.39
C GLY A 67 19.04 19.22 17.64
N LEU A 68 18.34 19.91 16.75
CA LEU A 68 17.31 19.31 15.88
C LEU A 68 17.89 18.24 14.95
N VAL A 69 19.03 18.50 14.32
CA VAL A 69 19.67 17.52 13.42
C VAL A 69 20.13 16.29 14.20
N ILE A 70 20.80 16.48 15.34
CA ILE A 70 21.27 15.37 16.19
C ILE A 70 20.07 14.54 16.68
N LEU A 71 19.03 15.19 17.18
CA LEU A 71 17.82 14.54 17.64
C LEU A 71 17.10 13.81 16.50
N GLY A 72 17.10 14.35 15.29
CA GLY A 72 16.56 13.71 14.10
C GLY A 72 17.30 12.42 13.72
N ILE A 73 18.64 12.42 13.79
CA ILE A 73 19.46 11.23 13.55
C ILE A 73 19.18 10.17 14.62
N ILE A 74 19.13 10.56 15.89
CA ILE A 74 18.82 9.65 17.00
C ILE A 74 17.42 9.05 16.82
N ASN A 75 16.42 9.87 16.51
CA ASN A 75 15.06 9.41 16.26
C ASN A 75 15.01 8.46 15.06
N PHE A 76 15.70 8.76 13.95
CA PHE A 76 15.75 7.85 12.80
C PHE A 76 16.25 6.45 13.18
N VAL A 77 17.34 6.39 13.95
CA VAL A 77 17.91 5.13 14.44
C VAL A 77 16.93 4.40 15.36
N VAL A 78 16.38 5.11 16.36
CA VAL A 78 15.43 4.51 17.32
C VAL A 78 14.17 4.01 16.62
N PHE A 79 13.55 4.82 15.77
CA PHE A 79 12.37 4.42 14.99
C PHE A 79 12.65 3.21 14.13
N TYR A 80 13.75 3.20 13.37
CA TYR A 80 14.09 2.07 12.51
C TYR A 80 14.21 0.75 13.30
N PHE A 81 15.00 0.75 14.38
CA PHE A 81 15.26 -0.47 15.14
C PHE A 81 14.04 -0.95 15.93
N VAL A 82 13.28 -0.03 16.54
CA VAL A 82 12.07 -0.37 17.28
C VAL A 82 10.99 -0.91 16.35
N PHE A 83 10.73 -0.23 15.21
CA PHE A 83 9.78 -0.72 14.21
C PHE A 83 10.18 -2.10 13.69
N LYS A 84 11.44 -2.26 13.27
CA LYS A 84 11.94 -3.54 12.76
C LYS A 84 11.77 -4.66 13.79
N TRP A 85 12.14 -4.40 15.04
CA TRP A 85 12.00 -5.38 16.12
C TRP A 85 10.54 -5.74 16.36
N PHE A 86 9.63 -4.76 16.38
CA PHE A 86 8.22 -4.98 16.63
C PHE A 86 7.56 -5.78 15.48
N ILE A 87 7.90 -5.45 14.23
CA ILE A 87 7.42 -6.16 13.03
C ILE A 87 7.86 -7.64 13.07
N VAL A 88 9.14 -7.91 13.33
CA VAL A 88 9.67 -9.28 13.32
C VAL A 88 9.15 -10.09 14.51
N LYS A 89 9.08 -9.49 15.71
CA LYS A 89 8.69 -10.20 16.93
C LYS A 89 7.20 -10.58 16.95
N PHE A 90 6.35 -9.68 16.48
CA PHE A 90 4.89 -9.89 16.47
C PHE A 90 4.36 -10.36 15.11
N ASN A 91 5.27 -10.66 14.17
CA ASN A 91 4.94 -11.08 12.81
C ASN A 91 3.90 -10.16 12.13
N LEU A 92 4.03 -8.85 12.35
CA LEU A 92 3.03 -7.89 11.87
C LEU A 92 3.07 -7.77 10.35
N GLU A 93 1.89 -7.56 9.77
CA GLU A 93 1.74 -7.29 8.36
C GLU A 93 2.15 -5.85 8.07
N THR A 94 2.96 -5.68 7.03
CA THR A 94 3.38 -4.39 6.48
C THR A 94 3.27 -4.47 4.96
N PRO A 95 3.15 -3.34 4.23
CA PRO A 95 3.17 -3.36 2.78
C PRO A 95 4.34 -4.18 2.25
N GLY A 96 4.06 -5.22 1.44
CA GLY A 96 5.07 -6.14 0.91
C GLY A 96 5.45 -7.33 1.81
N ARG A 97 4.86 -7.44 3.01
CA ARG A 97 4.96 -8.59 3.95
C ARG A 97 3.60 -9.18 4.29
N GLU A 98 2.57 -8.77 3.57
CA GLU A 98 1.25 -9.40 3.63
C GLU A 98 1.39 -10.88 3.25
N ALA A 99 0.54 -11.76 3.80
CA ALA A 99 0.40 -13.15 3.36
C ALA A 99 -0.19 -13.27 1.94
N PHE A 100 0.15 -12.31 1.08
CA PHE A 100 -0.06 -12.33 -0.34
C PHE A 100 1.05 -13.21 -0.94
N GLU A 101 0.91 -14.52 -0.76
CA GLU A 101 1.60 -15.50 -1.60
C GLU A 101 1.08 -15.30 -3.03
N ILE A 102 1.72 -14.41 -3.78
CA ILE A 102 1.70 -14.50 -5.23
C ILE A 102 2.52 -15.74 -5.52
N GLU A 103 1.87 -16.88 -5.80
CA GLU A 103 2.57 -18.04 -6.33
C GLU A 103 3.47 -17.56 -7.49
N GLU A 104 4.72 -18.00 -7.48
CA GLU A 104 5.74 -17.56 -8.45
C GLU A 104 5.28 -17.78 -9.91
N SER A 105 4.39 -18.76 -10.13
CA SER A 105 3.66 -19.04 -11.38
C SER A 105 2.85 -17.83 -11.89
N ALA A 106 2.12 -17.15 -11.02
CA ALA A 106 1.24 -16.02 -11.30
C ALA A 106 2.04 -14.78 -11.72
N SER A 107 3.24 -14.61 -11.17
CA SER A 107 4.18 -13.55 -11.58
C SER A 107 4.83 -13.81 -12.94
N THR A 108 4.91 -15.06 -13.38
CA THR A 108 5.52 -15.47 -14.65
C THR A 108 4.60 -15.13 -15.83
N LEU A 109 3.30 -15.39 -15.70
CA LEU A 109 2.30 -15.09 -16.74
C LEU A 109 2.21 -13.59 -17.08
N LEU A 110 2.30 -12.73 -16.06
CA LEU A 110 2.35 -11.28 -16.26
C LEU A 110 3.67 -10.82 -16.89
N LYS A 111 4.81 -11.44 -16.53
CA LYS A 111 6.12 -11.16 -17.15
C LYS A 111 6.17 -11.58 -18.61
N GLU A 112 5.56 -12.73 -18.95
CA GLU A 112 5.49 -13.27 -20.31
C GLU A 112 4.38 -12.62 -21.16
N LYS A 113 3.54 -11.75 -20.56
CA LYS A 113 2.42 -11.05 -21.23
C LYS A 113 1.44 -12.00 -21.94
N ASN A 114 1.22 -13.18 -21.36
CA ASN A 114 0.30 -14.17 -21.92
C ASN A 114 -1.16 -13.86 -21.52
N TRP A 115 -1.72 -12.82 -22.14
CA TRP A 115 -3.08 -12.34 -21.84
C TRP A 115 -4.19 -13.38 -22.02
N PRO A 116 -4.17 -14.26 -23.04
CA PRO A 116 -5.20 -15.29 -23.19
C PRO A 116 -5.20 -16.31 -22.05
N ALA A 117 -4.02 -16.71 -21.56
CA ALA A 117 -3.91 -17.62 -20.42
C ALA A 117 -4.44 -16.97 -19.13
N ILE A 118 -4.07 -15.70 -18.90
CA ILE A 118 -4.58 -14.91 -17.76
C ILE A 118 -6.11 -14.80 -17.83
N ALA A 119 -6.66 -14.47 -19.00
CA ALA A 119 -8.10 -14.36 -19.19
C ALA A 119 -8.84 -15.68 -18.94
N ALA A 120 -8.27 -16.82 -19.36
CA ALA A 120 -8.85 -18.13 -19.09
C ALA A 120 -8.92 -18.43 -17.58
N ILE A 121 -7.83 -18.20 -16.85
CA ILE A 121 -7.76 -18.37 -15.39
C ILE A 121 -8.77 -17.45 -14.68
N VAL A 122 -8.85 -16.19 -15.11
CA VAL A 122 -9.81 -15.22 -14.55
C VAL A 122 -11.24 -15.67 -14.78
N ILE A 123 -11.61 -16.08 -15.99
CA ILE A 123 -12.97 -16.55 -16.30
C ILE A 123 -13.32 -17.80 -15.49
N GLU A 124 -12.40 -18.76 -15.38
CA GLU A 124 -12.61 -19.96 -14.60
C GLU A 124 -12.78 -19.64 -13.11
N GLY A 125 -11.90 -18.79 -12.57
CA GLY A 125 -11.94 -18.36 -11.17
C GLY A 125 -13.19 -17.53 -10.83
N LEU A 126 -13.79 -16.84 -11.81
CA LEU A 126 -15.07 -16.13 -11.62
C LEU A 126 -16.29 -17.06 -11.65
N GLY A 127 -16.11 -18.37 -11.78
CA GLY A 127 -17.22 -19.34 -11.86
C GLY A 127 -17.71 -19.61 -13.28
N GLY A 128 -16.89 -19.29 -14.29
CA GLY A 128 -17.15 -19.53 -15.71
C GLY A 128 -17.89 -18.38 -16.40
N LYS A 129 -17.98 -18.46 -17.74
CA LYS A 129 -18.59 -17.43 -18.60
C LYS A 129 -20.04 -17.11 -18.22
N GLU A 130 -20.77 -18.11 -17.76
CA GLU A 130 -22.19 -17.96 -17.42
C GLU A 130 -22.43 -17.12 -16.17
N ASN A 131 -21.43 -17.03 -15.28
CA ASN A 131 -21.51 -16.26 -14.04
C ASN A 131 -21.20 -14.78 -14.25
N ILE A 132 -20.58 -14.42 -15.36
CA ILE A 132 -20.17 -13.05 -15.71
C ILE A 132 -21.33 -12.34 -16.40
N VAL A 133 -21.78 -11.22 -15.84
CA VAL A 133 -22.84 -10.37 -16.42
C VAL A 133 -22.24 -9.25 -17.25
N ASN A 134 -21.25 -8.55 -16.69
CA ASN A 134 -20.60 -7.42 -17.33
C ASN A 134 -19.13 -7.34 -16.89
N VAL A 135 -18.28 -6.88 -17.79
CA VAL A 135 -16.84 -6.70 -17.55
C VAL A 135 -16.44 -5.29 -17.96
N GLU A 136 -15.91 -4.55 -17.00
CA GLU A 136 -15.37 -3.21 -17.20
C GLU A 136 -13.98 -3.11 -16.59
N ASN A 137 -13.23 -2.07 -16.93
CA ASN A 137 -11.96 -1.75 -16.28
C ASN A 137 -11.85 -0.26 -16.01
N CYS A 138 -11.11 0.07 -14.95
CA CYS A 138 -10.60 1.43 -14.75
C CYS A 138 -9.11 1.47 -15.08
N ILE A 139 -8.34 2.28 -14.34
CA ILE A 139 -6.90 2.47 -14.55
C ILE A 139 -6.09 1.23 -14.13
N SER A 140 -6.48 0.58 -13.03
CA SER A 140 -5.69 -0.52 -12.44
C SER A 140 -6.47 -1.79 -12.09
N ARG A 141 -7.80 -1.78 -12.26
CA ARG A 141 -8.69 -2.83 -11.76
C ARG A 141 -9.73 -3.22 -12.79
N LEU A 142 -9.90 -4.53 -12.95
CA LEU A 142 -10.98 -5.15 -13.69
C LEU A 142 -12.19 -5.23 -12.77
N ARG A 143 -13.32 -4.68 -13.19
CA ARG A 143 -14.59 -4.69 -12.47
C ARG A 143 -15.51 -5.67 -13.16
N VAL A 144 -16.01 -6.64 -12.41
CA VAL A 144 -16.87 -7.69 -12.96
C VAL A 144 -18.14 -7.76 -12.15
N ASP A 145 -19.27 -7.77 -12.86
CA ASP A 145 -20.59 -7.97 -12.30
C ASP A 145 -20.92 -9.46 -12.43
N LEU A 146 -21.33 -10.07 -11.32
CA LEU A 146 -21.54 -11.51 -11.20
C LEU A 146 -23.00 -11.84 -10.95
N LYS A 147 -23.45 -13.01 -11.42
CA LYS A 147 -24.77 -13.55 -11.08
C LYS A 147 -24.81 -14.18 -9.70
N ASP A 148 -23.79 -14.98 -9.38
CA ASP A 148 -23.66 -15.69 -8.12
C ASP A 148 -22.24 -15.57 -7.56
N PRO A 149 -22.04 -14.82 -6.47
CA PRO A 149 -20.71 -14.63 -5.88
C PRO A 149 -20.16 -15.89 -5.21
N ASN A 150 -21.00 -16.88 -4.88
CA ASN A 150 -20.54 -18.11 -4.21
C ASN A 150 -19.75 -19.04 -5.13
N LYS A 151 -19.82 -18.82 -6.45
CA LYS A 151 -19.07 -19.59 -7.45
C LYS A 151 -17.67 -19.04 -7.70
N VAL A 152 -17.30 -17.94 -7.05
CA VAL A 152 -16.00 -17.31 -7.23
C VAL A 152 -14.94 -18.06 -6.42
N ASP A 153 -13.94 -18.56 -7.12
CA ASP A 153 -12.73 -19.14 -6.55
C ASP A 153 -11.62 -18.07 -6.49
N GLN A 154 -11.51 -17.43 -5.33
CA GLN A 154 -10.49 -16.41 -5.10
C GLN A 154 -9.07 -16.97 -5.14
N VAL A 155 -8.87 -18.27 -4.91
CA VAL A 155 -7.55 -18.88 -4.95
C VAL A 155 -7.10 -18.97 -6.41
N LYS A 156 -7.95 -19.49 -7.30
CA LYS A 156 -7.66 -19.53 -8.74
C LYS A 156 -7.45 -18.16 -9.36
N ILE A 157 -8.22 -17.15 -8.96
CA ILE A 157 -8.03 -15.79 -9.49
C ILE A 157 -6.64 -15.26 -9.12
N LYS A 158 -6.04 -15.67 -7.99
CA LYS A 158 -4.68 -15.26 -7.64
C LYS A 158 -3.65 -15.81 -8.63
N ASP A 159 -3.85 -17.01 -9.17
CA ASP A 159 -2.97 -17.64 -10.17
C ASP A 159 -2.89 -16.82 -11.47
N SER A 160 -3.87 -15.95 -11.72
CA SER A 160 -3.86 -15.01 -12.85
C SER A 160 -2.80 -13.91 -12.75
N GLY A 161 -2.11 -13.80 -11.61
CA GLY A 161 -1.11 -12.76 -11.34
C GLY A 161 -1.70 -11.49 -10.75
N CYS A 162 -2.97 -11.48 -10.35
CA CYS A 162 -3.59 -10.29 -9.79
C CYS A 162 -2.90 -9.86 -8.49
N ALA A 163 -2.74 -8.54 -8.30
CA ALA A 163 -2.17 -7.94 -7.10
C ALA A 163 -3.18 -7.85 -5.94
N GLY A 164 -4.45 -8.19 -6.17
CA GLY A 164 -5.51 -8.06 -5.16
C GLY A 164 -6.90 -8.34 -5.71
N ILE A 165 -7.80 -8.77 -4.82
CA ILE A 165 -9.22 -9.02 -5.12
C ILE A 165 -10.05 -8.31 -4.05
N PHE A 166 -11.10 -7.60 -4.47
CA PHE A 166 -11.99 -6.83 -3.58
C PHE A 166 -13.45 -7.04 -3.96
N PHE A 167 -14.33 -7.14 -2.97
CA PHE A 167 -15.78 -7.21 -3.16
C PHE A 167 -16.45 -5.92 -2.68
N PRO A 168 -16.68 -4.92 -3.54
CA PRO A 168 -17.40 -3.71 -3.17
C PRO A 168 -18.86 -3.97 -2.79
N SER A 169 -19.48 -5.00 -3.37
CA SER A 169 -20.88 -5.38 -3.15
C SER A 169 -21.02 -6.90 -3.31
N ALA A 170 -22.13 -7.48 -2.85
CA ALA A 170 -22.35 -8.93 -2.91
C ALA A 170 -22.11 -9.52 -4.32
N ASN A 171 -22.56 -8.84 -5.38
CA ASN A 171 -22.49 -9.32 -6.75
C ASN A 171 -21.42 -8.62 -7.61
N HIS A 172 -20.52 -7.86 -6.99
CA HIS A 172 -19.49 -7.11 -7.72
C HIS A 172 -18.12 -7.47 -7.19
N ILE A 173 -17.19 -7.78 -8.11
CA ILE A 173 -15.80 -8.12 -7.78
C ILE A 173 -14.85 -7.22 -8.56
N HIS A 174 -13.80 -6.77 -7.88
CA HIS A 174 -12.70 -6.00 -8.46
C HIS A 174 -11.41 -6.81 -8.37
N VAL A 175 -10.77 -7.05 -9.50
CA VAL A 175 -9.48 -7.75 -9.59
C VAL A 175 -8.40 -6.76 -10.04
N VAL A 176 -7.31 -6.63 -9.29
CA VAL A 176 -6.27 -5.62 -9.52
C VAL A 176 -5.16 -6.19 -10.39
N PHE A 177 -4.99 -5.63 -11.59
CA PHE A 177 -3.90 -6.00 -12.53
C PHE A 177 -2.91 -4.86 -12.79
N GLY A 178 -3.09 -3.71 -12.11
CA GLY A 178 -2.24 -2.55 -12.31
C GLY A 178 -2.33 -2.00 -13.74
N PRO A 179 -1.23 -1.49 -14.33
CA PRO A 179 -1.25 -0.85 -15.64
C PRO A 179 -1.60 -1.79 -16.79
N HIS A 180 -1.69 -3.11 -16.55
CA HIS A 180 -1.96 -4.11 -17.57
C HIS A 180 -3.45 -4.47 -17.71
N VAL A 181 -4.32 -3.87 -16.90
CA VAL A 181 -5.74 -4.23 -16.82
C VAL A 181 -6.47 -4.14 -18.17
N GLU A 182 -6.10 -3.18 -19.03
CA GLU A 182 -6.75 -2.99 -20.33
C GLU A 182 -6.51 -4.19 -21.26
N PHE A 183 -5.28 -4.73 -21.27
CA PHE A 183 -4.94 -5.94 -22.05
C PHE A 183 -5.68 -7.17 -21.53
N VAL A 184 -5.78 -7.30 -20.20
CA VAL A 184 -6.54 -8.40 -19.58
C VAL A 184 -8.03 -8.28 -19.92
N ARG A 185 -8.60 -7.08 -19.86
CA ARG A 185 -10.00 -6.83 -20.23
C ARG A 185 -10.29 -7.23 -21.68
N HIS A 186 -9.45 -6.82 -22.62
CA HIS A 186 -9.58 -7.22 -24.03
C HIS A 186 -9.51 -8.74 -24.21
N ALA A 187 -8.56 -9.41 -23.55
CA ALA A 187 -8.43 -10.87 -23.64
C ALA A 187 -9.63 -11.61 -23.02
N VAL A 188 -10.23 -11.07 -21.96
CA VAL A 188 -11.47 -11.59 -21.37
C VAL A 188 -12.65 -11.40 -22.33
N ASP A 189 -12.81 -10.21 -22.92
CA ASP A 189 -13.88 -9.94 -23.90
C ASP A 189 -13.79 -10.87 -25.12
N ASP A 190 -12.58 -11.11 -25.64
CA ASP A 190 -12.36 -12.05 -26.75
C ASP A 190 -12.66 -13.50 -26.36
N SER A 191 -12.34 -13.88 -25.13
CA SER A 191 -12.63 -15.21 -24.61
C SER A 191 -14.12 -15.43 -24.34
N LEU A 192 -14.88 -14.39 -24.01
CA LEU A 192 -16.33 -14.45 -23.81
C LEU A 192 -17.12 -14.56 -25.13
N LYS A 193 -16.57 -14.02 -26.24
CA LYS A 193 -17.20 -14.10 -27.58
C LYS A 193 -17.02 -15.45 -28.27
N LYS A 194 -15.98 -16.21 -27.91
CA LYS A 194 -15.74 -17.58 -28.39
C LYS A 194 -16.62 -18.59 -27.67
#